data_AF-A0A8S3GWJ2-F1
#
_entry.id   AF-A0A8S3GWJ2-F1
#
_cell.length_a   1.000
_cell.length_b   1.000
_cell.length_c   1.000
_cell.angle_alpha   90.00
_cell.angle_beta   90.00
_cell.angle_gamma   90.00
#
_symmetry.space_group_name_H-M   'P 1'
#
loop_
_entity.id
_entity.type
_entity.pdbx_description
1 polymer ?
#
loop_
_entity_poly.entity_id
_entity_poly.type
_entity_poly.pdbx_seq_one_letter_code
_entity_poly.pdbx_strand_id
1 'polypeptide(L)' 'IQCEVLIITVKNQRNILTLLNNMPNLRSLYVHSLDHYWPENGSVSSAMDGLVQWLRQQLPPTCAVTKDENDSFGIHLWIR' A
#
# COMPACT_ATOMS: atom_id res chain seq x y z
N ILE A 1 18.06 -10.63 -7.03
CA ILE A 1 17.84 -9.65 -5.94
C ILE A 1 16.79 -10.23 -5.01
N GLN A 2 17.12 -10.47 -3.74
CA GLN A 2 16.16 -10.89 -2.70
C GLN A 2 15.82 -9.64 -1.88
N CYS A 3 14.75 -8.95 -2.27
CA CYS A 3 14.27 -7.76 -1.57
C CYS A 3 13.03 -8.18 -0.76
N GLU A 4 13.14 -8.10 0.57
CA GLU A 4 12.04 -8.42 1.48
C GLU A 4 11.27 -7.16 1.93
N VAL A 5 11.91 -6.00 1.90
CA VAL A 5 11.33 -4.71 2.29
C VAL A 5 11.55 -3.71 1.16
N LEU A 6 10.47 -3.11 0.68
CA LEU A 6 10.49 -2.08 -0.35
C LEU A 6 9.74 -0.84 0.11
N ILE A 7 10.36 0.33 -0.06
CA ILE A 7 9.76 1.64 0.12
C ILE A 7 9.77 2.32 -1.24
N ILE A 8 8.60 2.69 -1.77
CA ILE A 8 8.50 3.19 -3.15
C ILE A 8 7.35 4.16 -3.35
N THR A 9 7.54 5.13 -4.24
CA THR A 9 6.47 5.96 -4.77
C THR A 9 6.05 5.44 -6.14
N VAL A 10 4.76 5.21 -6.35
CA VAL A 10 4.19 4.76 -7.61
C VAL A 10 3.31 5.84 -8.23
N LYS A 11 3.35 5.94 -9.56
CA LYS A 11 2.48 6.86 -10.31
C LYS A 11 1.02 6.41 -10.34
N ASN A 12 0.78 5.10 -10.29
CA ASN A 12 -0.55 4.52 -10.38
C ASN A 12 -0.74 3.39 -9.36
N GLN A 13 -1.89 3.34 -8.69
CA GLN A 13 -2.18 2.31 -7.69
C GLN A 13 -2.12 0.88 -8.24
N ARG A 14 -2.36 0.66 -9.54
CA ARG A 14 -2.21 -0.68 -10.16
C ARG A 14 -0.77 -1.17 -10.17
N ASN A 15 0.22 -0.26 -10.13
CA ASN A 15 1.63 -0.65 -10.05
C ASN A 15 1.94 -1.36 -8.73
N ILE A 16 1.15 -1.12 -7.67
CA ILE A 16 1.26 -1.84 -6.40
C ILE A 16 1.08 -3.34 -6.62
N LEU A 17 0.03 -3.73 -7.37
CA LEU A 17 -0.25 -5.13 -7.68
C LEU A 17 0.85 -5.76 -8.54
N THR A 18 1.33 -5.02 -9.55
CA THR A 18 2.45 -5.47 -10.39
C THR A 18 3.70 -5.74 -9.55
N LEU A 19 4.02 -4.88 -8.59
CA LEU A 19 5.17 -5.07 -7.69
C LEU A 19 5.00 -6.34 -6.85
N LEU A 20 3.85 -6.51 -6.21
CA LEU A 20 3.56 -7.68 -5.37
C LEU A 20 3.65 -8.98 -6.16
N ASN A 21 3.14 -9.01 -7.39
CA ASN A 21 3.17 -10.21 -8.24
C ASN A 21 4.57 -10.57 -8.75
N ASN A 22 5.46 -9.58 -8.93
CA ASN A 22 6.79 -9.80 -9.48
C ASN A 22 7.89 -9.93 -8.41
N MET A 23 7.56 -9.71 -7.14
CA MET A 23 8.51 -9.76 -6.02
C MET A 23 8.08 -10.81 -5.00
N PRO A 24 8.26 -12.11 -5.29
CA PRO A 24 7.75 -13.20 -4.46
C PRO A 24 8.41 -13.28 -3.07
N ASN A 25 9.56 -12.63 -2.88
CA ASN A 25 10.25 -12.56 -1.58
C ASN A 25 9.85 -11.32 -0.77
N LEU A 26 8.99 -10.45 -1.30
CA LEU A 26 8.59 -9.23 -0.62
C LEU A 26 7.69 -9.57 0.56
N ARG A 27 8.08 -9.11 1.75
CA ARG A 27 7.36 -9.28 3.02
C ARG A 27 6.73 -7.98 3.50
N SER A 28 7.28 -6.84 3.08
CA SER A 28 6.84 -5.53 3.49
C SER A 28 6.95 -4.55 2.33
N LEU A 29 5.84 -3.89 2.00
CA LEU A 29 5.78 -2.82 1.02
C LEU A 29 5.22 -1.57 1.67
N TYR A 30 6.03 -0.52 1.69
CA TYR A 30 5.57 0.83 1.98
C TYR A 30 5.41 1.59 0.67
N VAL A 31 4.22 2.12 0.41
CA VAL A 31 3.93 2.74 -0.87
C VAL A 31 3.22 4.08 -0.74
N HIS A 32 3.68 5.03 -1.54
CA HIS A 32 3.01 6.30 -1.85
C HIS A 32 2.41 6.22 -3.24
N SER A 33 1.10 6.40 -3.38
CA SER A 33 0.44 6.46 -4.70
C SER A 33 0.15 7.91 -5.08
N LEU A 34 0.68 8.37 -6.21
CA LEU A 34 0.50 9.75 -6.67
C LEU A 34 -0.86 10.01 -7.32
N ASP A 35 -1.55 8.97 -7.80
CA ASP A 35 -2.89 9.05 -8.39
C ASP A 35 -4.03 8.90 -7.36
N HIS A 36 -3.70 8.55 -6.11
CA HIS A 36 -4.70 8.49 -5.06
C HIS A 36 -4.96 9.88 -4.50
N TYR A 37 -6.23 10.24 -4.36
CA TYR A 37 -6.60 11.49 -3.72
C TYR A 37 -6.46 11.34 -2.21
N TRP A 38 -5.48 12.06 -1.67
CA TRP A 38 -5.27 12.15 -0.24
C TRP A 38 -5.97 13.38 0.32
N PRO A 39 -6.87 13.23 1.30
CA PRO A 39 -7.56 14.36 1.90
C PRO A 39 -6.57 15.27 2.62
N GLU A 40 -6.64 16.57 2.36
CA GLU A 40 -5.72 17.61 2.87
C GLU A 40 -5.60 17.63 4.40
N ASN A 41 -6.63 17.15 5.10
CA ASN A 41 -6.69 17.16 6.57
C ASN A 41 -6.06 15.90 7.21
N GLY A 42 -5.45 15.01 6.42
CA GLY A 42 -4.65 13.85 6.87
C GLY A 42 -5.37 12.77 7.69
N SER A 43 -6.60 13.02 8.13
CA SER A 43 -7.27 12.28 9.21
C SER A 43 -8.28 11.23 8.74
N VAL A 44 -8.23 10.81 7.47
CA VAL A 44 -9.09 9.70 7.03
C VAL A 44 -8.50 8.40 7.57
N SER A 45 -9.22 7.80 8.51
CA SER A 45 -8.89 6.50 9.09
C SER A 45 -8.70 5.44 8.01
N SER A 46 -7.87 4.43 8.29
CA SER A 46 -7.62 3.30 7.38
C SER A 46 -8.91 2.58 6.93
N ALA A 47 -9.98 2.62 7.73
CA ALA A 47 -11.26 2.02 7.39
C ALA A 47 -12.04 2.79 6.30
N MET A 48 -11.78 4.09 6.14
CA MET A 48 -12.48 4.96 5.19
C MET A 48 -11.62 5.36 3.98
N ASP A 49 -10.34 4.97 3.97
CA ASP A 49 -9.44 5.28 2.87
C ASP A 49 -9.74 4.38 1.65
N GLY A 50 -10.09 5.01 0.52
CA GLY A 50 -10.50 4.30 -0.70
C GLY A 50 -9.40 3.40 -1.27
N LEU A 51 -8.13 3.79 -1.16
CA LEU A 51 -7.02 2.96 -1.64
C LEU A 51 -6.79 1.77 -0.72
N VAL A 52 -6.89 1.96 0.60
CA VAL A 52 -6.83 0.83 1.56
C VAL A 52 -7.96 -0.15 1.31
N GLN A 53 -9.20 0.33 1.15
CA GLN A 53 -10.34 -0.53 0.86
C GLN A 53 -10.17 -1.28 -0.46
N TRP A 54 -9.72 -0.58 -1.52
CA TRP A 54 -9.43 -1.20 -2.81
C TRP A 54 -8.36 -2.28 -2.69
N LEU A 55 -7.24 -2.01 -2.00
CA LEU A 55 -6.18 -3.00 -1.77
C LEU A 55 -6.70 -4.22 -1.01
N ARG A 56 -7.52 -4.04 0.03
CA ARG A 56 -8.15 -5.15 0.77
C ARG A 56 -9.06 -6.02 -0.08
N GLN A 57 -9.64 -5.48 -1.15
CA GLN A 57 -10.46 -6.24 -2.10
C GLN A 57 -9.63 -6.98 -3.14
N GLN A 58 -8.47 -6.43 -3.53
CA GLN A 58 -7.61 -7.01 -4.57
C GLN A 58 -6.61 -8.04 -4.02
N LEU A 59 -6.22 -7.91 -2.75
CA LEU A 59 -5.18 -8.71 -2.14
C LEU A 59 -5.75 -9.91 -1.37
N PRO A 60 -5.01 -11.03 -1.31
CA PRO A 60 -5.40 -12.16 -0.49
C PRO A 60 -5.43 -11.76 1.00
N PRO A 61 -6.24 -12.45 1.82
CA PRO A 61 -6.37 -12.16 3.25
C PRO A 61 -5.08 -12.41 4.05
N THR A 62 -4.05 -13.01 3.44
CA THR A 62 -2.71 -13.14 4.01
C THR A 62 -1.95 -11.81 4.02
N CYS A 63 -2.40 -10.81 3.26
CA CYS A 63 -1.84 -9.47 3.25
C CYS A 63 -2.58 -8.56 4.24
N ALA A 64 -1.86 -7.97 5.19
CA ALA A 64 -2.42 -6.91 6.04
C ALA A 64 -2.12 -5.54 5.41
N VAL A 65 -3.16 -4.71 5.27
CA VAL A 65 -3.05 -3.36 4.68
C VAL A 65 -3.45 -2.33 5.73
N THR A 66 -2.51 -1.43 6.04
CA THR A 66 -2.66 -0.37 7.04
C THR A 66 -2.22 0.96 6.45
N LYS A 67 -2.94 2.03 6.80
CA LYS A 67 -2.47 3.39 6.53
C LYS A 67 -1.43 3.78 7.57
N ASP A 68 -0.39 4.48 7.17
CA ASP A 68 0.59 5.03 8.11
C ASP A 68 -0.05 6.20 8.88
N GLU A 69 0.03 6.16 10.21
CA GLU A 69 -0.53 7.21 11.07
C GLU A 69 0.39 8.44 11.16
N ASN A 70 1.69 8.25 10.89
CA ASN A 70 2.69 9.32 10.88
C ASN A 70 2.86 9.95 9.49
N ASP A 71 2.48 9.22 8.44
CA ASP A 71 2.49 9.69 7.06
C ASP A 71 1.10 9.56 6.44
N SER A 72 0.41 10.70 6.33
CA SER A 72 -0.95 10.79 5.77
C SER A 72 -1.07 10.29 4.33
N PHE A 73 0.05 10.13 3.61
CA PHE A 73 0.14 9.74 2.20
C PHE A 73 0.72 8.33 2.01
N GLY A 74 0.98 7.62 3.12
CA GLY A 74 1.61 6.31 3.13
C GLY A 74 0.66 5.14 3.41
N ILE A 75 0.85 4.05 2.67
CA ILE A 75 0.23 2.76 2.98
C ILE A 75 1.31 1.71 3.19
N HIS A 76 1.15 0.95 4.26
CA HIS A 76 1.96 -0.21 4.56
C HIS A 76 1.17 -1.49 4.24
N LEU A 77 1.78 -2.38 3.46
CA LEU A 77 1.33 -3.73 3.21
C LEU A 77 2.30 -4.73 3.83
N TRP A 78 1.78 -5.63 4.67
CA TRP A 78 2.51 -6.74 5.26
C TRP A 78 2.10 -8.04 4.58
N ILE A 79 3.07 -8.78 4.04
CA ILE A 79 2.86 -9.98 3.23
C ILE A 79 3.41 -11.16 4.04
N ARG A 80 2.57 -12.16 4.31
CA ARG A 80 2.91 -13.35 5.10
C ARG A 80 3.36 -14.52 4.25
#